data_AF-A0A533ZNH9-F1
#
_entry.id   AF-A0A533ZNH9-F1
#
_cell.length_a   1.000
_cell.length_b   1.000
_cell.length_c   1.000
_cell.angle_alpha   90.00
_cell.angle_beta   90.00
_cell.angle_gamma   90.00
#
_symmetry.space_group_name_H-M   'P 1'
#
loop_
_entity.id
_entity.type
_entity.pdbx_description
1 polymer ?
#
loop_
_entity_poly.entity_id
_entity_poly.type
_entity_poly.pdbx_seq_one_letter_code
_entity_poly.pdbx_strand_id
1 'polypeptide(L)'
;MHEASALGAACNQATAQFAVTLTPEARREVLSQLTALNDALIETAGYEREARRTNSVDLIDANRAFLETGRAWGSCSLEYNKVLVAIGERDAARHNYQGLMSRLTAPQFVAERRQIQLALDELDGAKSR
;
A
#
# COMPACT_ATOMS: atom_id res chain seq x y z
N MET A 1 -17.56 5.43 4.34
CA MET A 1 -16.56 6.13 3.51
C MET A 1 -15.34 6.65 4.27
N HIS A 2 -15.41 6.99 5.57
CA HIS A 2 -14.24 7.53 6.29
C HIS A 2 -13.13 6.52 6.63
N GLU A 3 -13.40 5.23 6.51
CA GLU A 3 -12.52 4.18 7.05
C GLU A 3 -11.25 3.97 6.21
N ALA A 4 -11.36 3.88 4.89
CA ALA A 4 -10.21 3.71 4.00
C ALA A 4 -9.22 4.88 4.03
N SER A 5 -9.74 6.12 4.06
CA SER A 5 -8.90 7.31 4.19
C SER A 5 -8.21 7.38 5.55
N ALA A 6 -8.89 6.97 6.63
CA ALA A 6 -8.31 6.93 7.96
C ALA A 6 -7.21 5.85 8.07
N LEU A 7 -7.45 4.66 7.49
CA LEU A 7 -6.47 3.58 7.40
C LEU A 7 -5.24 4.00 6.58
N GLY A 8 -5.43 4.69 5.46
CA GLY A 8 -4.33 5.26 4.66
C GLY A 8 -3.50 6.28 5.44
N ALA A 9 -4.16 7.18 6.18
CA ALA A 9 -3.46 8.15 7.03
C ALA A 9 -2.67 7.48 8.17
N ALA A 10 -3.27 6.48 8.83
CA ALA A 10 -2.62 5.70 9.88
C ALA A 10 -1.38 4.96 9.34
N CYS A 11 -1.45 4.42 8.12
CA CYS A 11 -0.31 3.76 7.51
C CYS A 11 0.82 4.74 7.19
N ASN A 12 0.50 5.91 6.60
CA ASN A 12 1.50 6.95 6.35
C ASN A 12 2.18 7.40 7.66
N GLN A 13 1.41 7.53 8.75
CA GLN A 13 1.95 7.87 10.06
C GLN A 13 2.87 6.77 10.61
N ALA A 14 2.44 5.50 10.54
CA ALA A 14 3.25 4.37 10.99
C ALA A 14 4.56 4.25 10.17
N THR A 15 4.54 4.50 8.86
CA THR A 15 5.77 4.52 8.07
C THR A 15 6.69 5.67 8.47
N ALA A 16 6.16 6.88 8.66
CA ALA A 16 6.96 8.01 9.13
C ALA A 16 7.60 7.71 10.49
N GLN A 17 6.86 7.05 11.38
CA GLN A 17 7.38 6.57 12.66
C GLN A 17 8.48 5.53 12.48
N PHE A 18 8.35 4.59 11.54
CA PHE A 18 9.39 3.59 11.25
C PHE A 18 10.70 4.26 10.86
N ALA A 19 10.65 5.26 9.97
CA ALA A 19 11.83 5.95 9.44
C ALA A 19 12.68 6.63 10.54
N VAL A 20 12.02 7.13 11.59
CA VAL A 20 12.70 7.79 12.73
C VAL A 20 12.97 6.84 13.91
N THR A 21 12.46 5.61 13.86
CA THR A 21 12.65 4.62 14.92
C THR A 21 14.02 3.97 14.79
N LEU A 22 14.81 4.01 15.86
CA LEU A 22 16.22 3.59 15.86
C LEU A 22 16.44 2.19 16.45
N THR A 23 15.53 1.71 17.30
CA THR A 23 15.71 0.41 17.97
C THR A 23 15.08 -0.73 17.17
N PRO A 24 15.72 -1.91 17.12
CA PRO A 24 15.18 -3.09 16.42
C PRO A 24 13.82 -3.54 16.96
N GLU A 25 13.57 -3.40 18.26
CA GLU A 25 12.33 -3.81 18.92
C GLU A 25 11.17 -2.89 18.52
N ALA A 26 11.36 -1.57 18.58
CA ALA A 26 10.34 -0.61 18.18
C ALA A 26 10.11 -0.64 16.66
N ARG A 27 11.16 -0.90 15.86
CA ARG A 27 10.98 -1.15 14.42
C ARG A 27 10.09 -2.37 14.15
N ARG A 28 10.25 -3.46 14.90
CA ARG A 28 9.39 -4.64 14.77
C ARG A 28 7.93 -4.35 15.13
N GLU A 29 7.70 -3.54 16.15
CA GLU A 29 6.34 -3.13 16.54
C GLU A 29 5.67 -2.27 15.47
N VAL A 30 6.38 -1.27 14.93
CA VAL A 30 5.87 -0.43 13.85
C VAL A 30 5.67 -1.23 12.57
N LEU A 31 6.54 -2.22 12.28
CA LEU A 31 6.36 -3.13 11.14
C LEU A 31 5.09 -3.98 11.30
N SER A 32 4.82 -4.48 12.51
CA SER A 32 3.58 -5.23 12.81
C SER A 32 2.33 -4.38 12.58
N GLN A 33 2.35 -3.12 13.02
CA GLN A 33 1.27 -2.16 12.78
C GLN A 33 1.05 -1.89 11.29
N LEU A 34 2.13 -1.70 10.53
CA LEU A 34 2.05 -1.52 9.08
C LEU A 34 1.43 -2.73 8.36
N THR A 35 1.79 -3.94 8.77
CA THR A 35 1.20 -5.17 8.24
C THR A 35 -0.30 -5.22 8.50
N ALA A 36 -0.73 -4.96 9.75
CA ALA A 36 -2.15 -4.96 10.11
C ALA A 36 -2.96 -3.91 9.34
N LEU A 37 -2.39 -2.71 9.13
CA LEU A 37 -3.03 -1.64 8.35
C LEU A 37 -3.14 -2.01 6.87
N ASN A 38 -2.13 -2.67 6.31
CA ASN A 38 -2.17 -3.17 4.94
C ASN A 38 -3.24 -4.28 4.77
N ASP A 39 -3.35 -5.21 5.72
CA ASP A 39 -4.35 -6.27 5.67
C ASP A 39 -5.79 -5.72 5.76
N ALA A 40 -6.03 -4.74 6.64
CA ALA A 40 -7.33 -4.06 6.75
C ALA A 40 -7.74 -3.32 5.46
N LEU A 41 -6.77 -2.72 4.75
CA LEU A 41 -7.00 -2.09 3.45
C LEU A 41 -7.33 -3.11 2.37
N ILE A 42 -6.69 -4.30 2.37
CA ILE A 42 -7.00 -5.39 1.45
C ILE A 42 -8.42 -5.92 1.70
N GLU A 43 -8.81 -6.09 2.96
CA GLU A 43 -10.14 -6.55 3.35
C GLU A 43 -11.22 -5.55 2.93
N THR A 44 -11.01 -4.26 3.19
CA THR A 44 -11.91 -3.17 2.78
C THR A 44 -12.12 -3.16 1.26
N ALA A 45 -11.05 -3.38 0.47
CA ALA A 45 -11.14 -3.49 -0.98
C ALA A 45 -11.91 -4.74 -1.45
N GLY A 46 -11.88 -5.81 -0.67
CA GLY A 46 -12.66 -7.04 -0.89
C GLY A 46 -14.16 -6.82 -0.71
N TYR A 47 -14.56 -6.12 0.36
CA TYR A 47 -15.96 -5.75 0.62
C TYR A 47 -16.54 -4.88 -0.49
N GLU A 48 -15.77 -3.94 -1.03
CA GLU A 48 -16.21 -3.08 -2.14
C GLU A 48 -16.38 -3.84 -3.45
N ARG A 49 -15.55 -4.86 -3.72
CA ARG A 49 -15.74 -5.78 -4.85
C ARG A 49 -17.05 -6.55 -4.73
N GLU A 50 -17.39 -7.04 -3.54
CA GLU A 50 -18.63 -7.78 -3.31
C GLU A 50 -19.87 -6.86 -3.40
N ALA A 51 -19.77 -5.63 -2.91
CA ALA A 51 -20.83 -4.62 -3.07
C ALA A 51 -21.09 -4.26 -4.54
N ARG A 52 -20.04 -4.21 -5.39
CA ARG A 52 -20.19 -4.06 -6.85
C ARG A 52 -20.82 -5.28 -7.50
N ARG A 53 -20.46 -6.50 -7.06
CA ARG A 53 -20.98 -7.77 -7.60
C ARG A 53 -22.48 -7.93 -7.38
N THR A 54 -22.97 -7.44 -6.25
CA THR A 54 -24.38 -7.57 -5.84
C THR A 54 -25.30 -6.50 -6.43
N ASN A 55 -24.79 -5.60 -7.28
CA ASN A 55 -25.56 -4.55 -7.98
C ASN A 55 -26.40 -3.68 -7.02
N SER A 56 -25.87 -3.44 -5.82
CA SER A 56 -26.46 -2.57 -4.80
C SER A 56 -26.55 -1.12 -5.30
N VAL A 57 -27.58 -0.40 -4.85
CA VAL A 57 -28.10 0.88 -5.38
C VAL A 57 -27.07 2.02 -5.38
N ASP A 58 -25.96 1.90 -4.65
CA ASP A 58 -24.92 2.93 -4.54
C ASP A 58 -23.63 2.61 -5.32
N LEU A 59 -23.75 2.26 -6.60
CA LEU A 59 -22.59 2.04 -7.49
C LEU A 59 -21.63 3.25 -7.55
N ILE A 60 -22.12 4.48 -7.34
CA ILE A 60 -21.30 5.69 -7.28
C ILE A 60 -20.48 5.72 -5.98
N ASP A 61 -21.10 5.42 -4.84
CA ASP A 61 -20.36 5.41 -3.57
C ASP A 61 -19.45 4.19 -3.46
N ALA A 62 -19.84 3.02 -3.98
CA ALA A 62 -18.96 1.87 -4.13
C ALA A 62 -17.79 2.15 -5.11
N ASN A 63 -18.00 2.99 -6.13
CA ASN A 63 -16.92 3.47 -7.00
C ASN A 63 -15.97 4.40 -6.28
N ARG A 64 -16.48 5.40 -5.55
CA ARG A 64 -15.67 6.35 -4.79
C ARG A 64 -14.90 5.64 -3.67
N ALA A 65 -15.54 4.75 -2.91
CA ALA A 65 -14.90 3.96 -1.86
C ALA A 65 -13.75 3.11 -2.42
N PHE A 66 -13.97 2.39 -3.52
CA PHE A 66 -12.91 1.63 -4.22
C PHE A 66 -11.74 2.48 -4.69
N LEU A 67 -12.00 3.69 -5.18
CA LEU A 67 -10.94 4.60 -5.59
C LEU A 67 -10.16 5.10 -4.37
N GLU A 68 -10.84 5.43 -3.27
CA GLU A 68 -10.22 5.88 -2.02
C GLU A 68 -9.40 4.76 -1.36
N THR A 69 -9.96 3.55 -1.27
CA THR A 69 -9.31 2.35 -0.73
C THR A 69 -8.12 1.93 -1.59
N GLY A 70 -8.28 1.91 -2.92
CA GLY A 70 -7.18 1.59 -3.83
C GLY A 70 -6.03 2.59 -3.76
N ARG A 71 -6.32 3.90 -3.61
CA ARG A 71 -5.30 4.94 -3.43
C ARG A 71 -4.62 4.86 -2.08
N ALA A 72 -5.40 4.70 -1.00
CA ALA A 72 -4.87 4.55 0.36
C ALA A 72 -3.95 3.32 0.46
N TRP A 73 -4.37 2.20 -0.12
CA TRP A 73 -3.59 0.98 -0.19
C TRP A 73 -2.32 1.14 -1.04
N GLY A 74 -2.42 1.76 -2.22
CA GLY A 74 -1.26 2.08 -3.06
C GLY A 74 -0.23 2.95 -2.34
N SER A 75 -0.68 4.02 -1.67
CA SER A 75 0.17 4.93 -0.88
C SER A 75 0.85 4.21 0.28
N CYS A 76 0.05 3.51 1.10
CA CYS A 76 0.54 2.74 2.24
C CYS A 76 1.59 1.70 1.83
N SER A 77 1.32 0.98 0.74
CA SER A 77 2.21 -0.06 0.26
C SER A 77 3.51 0.51 -0.30
N LEU A 78 3.49 1.67 -0.97
CA LEU A 78 4.70 2.36 -1.41
C LEU A 78 5.60 2.72 -0.22
N GLU A 79 5.01 3.29 0.82
CA GLU A 79 5.73 3.69 2.03
C GLU A 79 6.27 2.48 2.81
N TYR A 80 5.47 1.43 2.99
CA TYR A 80 5.90 0.16 3.58
C TYR A 80 7.09 -0.47 2.83
N ASN A 81 7.09 -0.41 1.51
CA ASN A 81 8.20 -0.99 0.74
C ASN A 81 9.49 -0.17 0.85
N LYS A 82 9.42 1.16 0.99
CA LYS A 82 10.61 1.98 1.32
C LYS A 82 11.25 1.54 2.63
N VAL A 83 10.43 1.20 3.62
CA VAL A 83 10.88 0.65 4.90
C VAL A 83 11.61 -0.68 4.71
N LEU A 84 11.02 -1.62 3.96
CA LEU A 84 11.68 -2.90 3.66
C LEU A 84 13.04 -2.70 2.99
N VAL A 85 13.13 -1.77 2.03
CA VAL A 85 14.41 -1.43 1.38
C VAL A 85 15.43 -0.91 2.39
N ALA A 86 15.01 -0.01 3.30
CA ALA A 86 15.90 0.59 4.29
C ALA A 86 16.46 -0.42 5.31
N ILE A 87 15.73 -1.50 5.60
CA ILE A 87 16.20 -2.58 6.49
C ILE A 87 16.91 -3.73 5.77
N GLY A 88 17.13 -3.62 4.45
CA GLY A 88 17.82 -4.62 3.66
C GLY A 88 16.94 -5.73 3.08
N GLU A 89 15.63 -5.71 3.34
CA GLU A 89 14.63 -6.67 2.84
C GLU A 89 14.22 -6.37 1.39
N ARG A 90 15.21 -6.23 0.50
CA ARG A 90 15.03 -5.74 -0.88
C ARG A 90 14.23 -6.71 -1.75
N ASP A 91 14.38 -8.02 -1.54
CA ASP A 91 13.65 -9.03 -2.31
C ASP A 91 12.16 -9.09 -1.90
N ALA A 92 11.86 -8.92 -0.61
CA ALA A 92 10.49 -8.75 -0.14
C ALA A 92 9.87 -7.46 -0.71
N ALA A 93 10.63 -6.35 -0.70
CA ALA A 93 10.18 -5.08 -1.27
C ALA A 93 9.84 -5.21 -2.76
N ARG A 94 10.71 -5.88 -3.52
CA ARG A 94 10.51 -6.19 -4.94
C ARG A 94 9.25 -7.03 -5.18
N HIS A 95 9.09 -8.13 -4.44
CA HIS A 95 7.94 -9.01 -4.57
C HIS A 95 6.62 -8.25 -4.35
N ASN A 96 6.59 -7.40 -3.33
CA ASN A 96 5.43 -6.57 -3.01
C ASN A 96 5.15 -5.53 -4.10
N TYR A 97 6.15 -4.81 -4.59
CA TYR A 97 5.97 -3.86 -5.70
C TYR A 97 5.43 -4.54 -6.97
N GLN A 98 5.93 -5.73 -7.32
CA GLN A 98 5.40 -6.51 -8.45
C GLN A 98 3.95 -6.94 -8.23
N GLY A 99 3.59 -7.33 -6.99
CA GLY A 99 2.22 -7.63 -6.60
C GLY A 99 1.29 -6.41 -6.70
N LEU A 100 1.75 -5.23 -6.29
CA LEU A 100 0.99 -3.97 -6.42
C LEU A 100 0.75 -3.61 -7.88
N MET A 101 1.78 -3.72 -8.72
CA MET A 101 1.67 -3.49 -10.16
C MET A 101 0.61 -4.39 -10.82
N SER A 102 0.50 -5.63 -10.36
CA SER A 102 -0.48 -6.59 -10.88
C SER A 102 -1.91 -6.32 -10.40
N ARG A 103 -2.07 -5.61 -9.28
CA ARG A 103 -3.38 -5.33 -8.65
C ARG A 103 -3.92 -3.94 -9.00
N LEU A 104 -3.04 -2.95 -9.17
CA LEU A 104 -3.38 -1.58 -9.56
C LEU A 104 -3.47 -1.44 -11.09
N THR A 105 -4.14 -2.35 -11.78
CA THR A 105 -4.17 -2.38 -13.27
C THR A 105 -5.12 -1.36 -13.89
N ALA A 106 -6.05 -0.84 -13.09
CA ALA A 106 -7.11 0.05 -13.58
C ALA A 106 -6.57 1.44 -13.96
N PRO A 107 -7.12 2.12 -14.99
CA PRO A 107 -6.59 3.37 -15.55
C PRO A 107 -6.46 4.53 -14.54
N GLN A 108 -7.27 4.54 -13.49
CA GLN A 108 -7.22 5.55 -12.43
C GLN A 108 -5.93 5.53 -11.59
N PHE A 109 -5.15 4.44 -11.63
CA PHE A 109 -3.95 4.24 -10.79
C PHE A 109 -2.64 4.47 -11.54
N VAL A 110 -2.67 5.17 -12.68
CA VAL A 110 -1.48 5.40 -13.52
C VAL A 110 -0.36 6.11 -12.76
N ALA A 111 -0.69 7.05 -11.87
CA ALA A 111 0.32 7.78 -11.08
C ALA A 111 1.03 6.85 -10.08
N GLU A 112 0.26 6.03 -9.35
CA GLU A 112 0.74 5.07 -8.36
C GLU A 112 1.58 3.99 -9.06
N ARG A 113 1.12 3.46 -10.19
CA ARG A 113 1.91 2.51 -11.01
C ARG A 113 3.24 3.10 -11.47
N ARG A 114 3.26 4.38 -11.86
CA ARG A 114 4.50 5.05 -12.27
C ARG A 114 5.48 5.17 -11.11
N GLN A 115 5.00 5.48 -9.91
CA GLN A 115 5.83 5.52 -8.70
C GLN A 115 6.38 4.13 -8.34
N ILE A 116 5.54 3.09 -8.42
CA ILE A 116 5.98 1.70 -8.17
C ILE A 116 7.03 1.27 -9.21
N GLN A 117 6.85 1.62 -10.48
CA GLN A 117 7.83 1.31 -11.52
C GLN A 117 9.18 1.98 -11.25
N LEU A 118 9.19 3.26 -10.88
CA LEU A 118 10.43 3.96 -10.50
C LEU A 118 11.12 3.28 -9.31
N ALA A 119 10.37 2.88 -8.29
CA ALA A 119 10.93 2.19 -7.13
C ALA A 119 11.51 0.80 -7.48
N LEU A 120 10.88 0.08 -8.43
CA LEU A 120 11.42 -1.16 -8.97
C LEU A 120 12.71 -0.93 -9.76
N ASP A 121 12.76 0.10 -10.60
CA ASP A 121 13.95 0.46 -11.38
C ASP A 121 15.12 0.85 -10.46
N GLU A 122 14.87 1.59 -9.38
CA GLU A 122 15.85 1.91 -8.34
C GLU A 122 16.35 0.66 -7.60
N LEU A 123 15.44 -0.28 -7.32
CA LEU A 123 15.78 -1.55 -6.70
C LEU A 123 16.70 -2.42 -7.59
N ASP A 124 16.50 -2.35 -8.91
CA ASP A 124 17.25 -3.09 -9.93
C ASP A 124 18.59 -2.45 -10.25
N GLY A 125 18.62 -1.12 -10.42
CA GLY A 125 19.83 -0.37 -10.72
C GLY A 125 20.87 -0.40 -9.59
N ALA A 126 20.45 -0.57 -8.33
CA ALA A 126 21.37 -0.67 -7.21
C ALA A 126 22.14 -2.00 -7.12
N LYS A 127 21.83 -3.01 -7.96
CA LYS A 127 22.67 -4.23 -8.08
C LYS A 127 23.94 -4.01 -8.92
N SER A 128 24.11 -2.86 -9.58
CA SER A 128 25.22 -2.61 -10.53
C SER A 128 26.29 -1.60 -10.07
N ARG A 129 26.53 -1.44 -8.77
CA ARG A 129 27.70 -0.70 -8.27
C ARG A 129 28.43 -1.46 -7.18
#